data_AF-A0A2V8R4P6-F1
#
_entry.id   AF-A0A2V8R4P6-F1
#
_cell.length_a   1.000
_cell.length_b   1.000
_cell.length_c   1.000
_cell.angle_alpha   90.00
_cell.angle_beta   90.00
_cell.angle_gamma   90.00
#
_symmetry.space_group_name_H-M   'P 1'
#
loop_
_entity.id
_entity.type
_entity.pdbx_description
1 polymer ?
#
loop_
_entity_poly.entity_id
_entity_poly.type
_entity_poly.pdbx_seq_one_letter_code
_entity_poly.pdbx_strand_id
1 'polypeptide(L)'
;MKRPIRILLQTTIPTREDDWHIGRFSLLAEHLSGLRDREGHVLCEVTARDRETNADGDDRVLSRLDATRFDELWLFAVDTGDGLTVSDCQGITRF
;
A
#
# COMPACT_ATOMS: atom_id res chain seq x y z
N MET A 1 -5.89 -2.48 25.01
CA MET A 1 -6.43 -2.58 23.64
C MET A 1 -5.26 -2.74 22.68
N LYS A 2 -5.33 -3.65 21.70
CA LYS A 2 -4.31 -3.71 20.64
C LYS A 2 -4.56 -2.55 19.67
N ARG A 3 -3.50 -1.87 19.26
CA ARG A 3 -3.58 -0.85 18.20
C ARG A 3 -4.02 -1.53 16.89
N PRO A 4 -4.84 -0.89 16.04
CA PRO A 4 -5.15 -1.40 14.71
C PRO A 4 -3.87 -1.68 13.89
N ILE A 5 -3.95 -2.67 13.00
CA ILE A 5 -2.88 -2.97 12.03
C ILE A 5 -2.93 -1.90 10.94
N ARG A 6 -1.82 -1.21 10.70
CA ARG A 6 -1.72 -0.18 9.65
C ARG A 6 -1.30 -0.85 8.34
N ILE A 7 -2.24 -1.01 7.42
CA ILE A 7 -2.04 -1.71 6.15
C ILE A 7 -1.84 -0.70 5.03
N LEU A 8 -0.78 -0.89 4.24
CA LEU A 8 -0.58 -0.21 2.97
C LEU A 8 -1.08 -1.10 1.83
N LEU A 9 -2.16 -0.69 1.16
CA LEU A 9 -2.60 -1.25 -0.11
C LEU A 9 -2.01 -0.38 -1.24
N GLN A 10 -1.21 -0.97 -2.13
CA GLN A 10 -0.52 -0.18 -3.16
C GLN A 10 -0.43 -0.89 -4.51
N THR A 11 -0.68 -0.15 -5.60
CA THR A 11 -0.43 -0.60 -6.97
C THR A 11 0.98 -0.20 -7.44
N THR A 12 1.51 -0.89 -8.44
CA THR A 12 2.82 -0.59 -9.05
C THR A 12 2.74 0.41 -10.22
N ILE A 13 1.55 0.93 -10.52
CA ILE A 13 1.29 1.93 -11.57
C ILE A 13 0.88 3.28 -10.98
N PRO A 14 1.12 4.40 -11.67
CA PRO A 14 0.47 5.67 -11.34
C PRO A 14 -1.04 5.61 -11.53
N THR A 15 -1.77 6.57 -10.95
CA THR A 15 -3.22 6.67 -11.13
C THR A 15 -3.58 6.79 -12.61
N ARG A 16 -4.38 5.85 -13.11
CA ARG A 16 -4.90 5.82 -14.48
C ARG A 16 -6.31 5.24 -14.48
N GLU A 17 -7.28 6.06 -14.87
CA GLU A 17 -8.73 5.77 -14.72
C GLU A 17 -9.14 4.45 -15.40
N ASP A 18 -8.72 4.25 -16.64
CA ASP A 18 -9.00 3.06 -17.45
C ASP A 18 -8.01 1.90 -17.21
N ASP A 19 -7.36 1.88 -16.05
CA ASP A 19 -6.42 0.83 -15.65
C ASP A 19 -6.71 0.33 -14.22
N TRP A 20 -5.89 -0.61 -13.77
CA TRP A 20 -5.86 -1.21 -12.44
C TRP A 20 -5.35 -0.29 -11.33
N HIS A 21 -5.67 1.00 -11.39
CA HIS A 21 -5.36 1.94 -10.30
C HIS A 21 -6.05 1.52 -9.00
N ILE A 22 -5.59 2.03 -7.87
CA ILE A 22 -5.98 1.56 -6.53
C ILE A 22 -7.49 1.68 -6.27
N GLY A 23 -8.18 2.60 -6.94
CA GLY A 23 -9.63 2.76 -6.89
C GLY A 23 -10.39 1.50 -7.32
N ARG A 24 -9.81 0.65 -8.17
CA ARG A 24 -10.38 -0.67 -8.54
C ARG A 24 -10.44 -1.66 -7.37
N PHE A 25 -9.70 -1.38 -6.29
CA PHE A 25 -9.66 -2.18 -5.07
C PHE A 25 -10.41 -1.51 -3.89
N SER A 26 -11.29 -0.55 -4.16
CA SER A 26 -12.04 0.19 -3.13
C SER A 26 -12.85 -0.74 -2.21
N LEU A 27 -13.54 -1.75 -2.75
CA LEU A 27 -14.31 -2.71 -1.95
C LEU A 27 -13.44 -3.49 -0.97
N LEU A 28 -12.19 -3.81 -1.36
CA LEU A 28 -11.23 -4.45 -0.46
C LEU A 28 -10.78 -3.48 0.64
N ALA A 29 -10.44 -2.24 0.28
CA ALA A 29 -10.04 -1.21 1.23
C ALA A 29 -11.14 -0.90 2.25
N GLU A 30 -12.39 -0.79 1.78
CA GLU A 30 -13.59 -0.59 2.60
C GLU A 30 -13.85 -1.80 3.51
N HIS A 31 -13.75 -3.02 2.98
CA HIS A 31 -13.91 -4.23 3.76
C HIS A 31 -12.92 -4.30 4.93
N LEU A 32 -11.62 -4.12 4.65
CA LEU A 32 -10.57 -4.15 5.66
C LEU A 32 -10.75 -3.04 6.70
N SER A 33 -11.05 -1.82 6.27
CA SER A 33 -11.32 -0.67 7.16
C SER A 33 -12.59 -0.86 7.99
N GLY A 34 -13.52 -1.71 7.54
CA GLY A 34 -14.77 -2.06 8.22
C GLY A 34 -14.63 -3.17 9.26
N LEU A 35 -13.51 -3.90 9.30
CA LEU A 35 -13.32 -5.02 10.23
C LEU A 35 -13.29 -4.53 11.69
N ARG A 36 -14.03 -5.24 12.55
CA ARG A 36 -14.13 -4.98 13.99
C ARG A 36 -13.92 -6.26 14.81
N ASP A 37 -13.37 -6.14 16.01
CA ASP A 37 -13.36 -7.23 16.99
C ASP A 37 -14.75 -7.42 17.63
N ARG A 38 -14.86 -8.36 18.58
CA ARG A 38 -16.12 -8.66 19.27
C ARG A 38 -16.61 -7.50 20.14
N GLU A 39 -15.68 -6.66 20.56
CA GLU A 39 -15.89 -5.49 21.39
C GLU A 39 -16.18 -4.22 20.55
N GLY A 40 -16.13 -4.32 19.22
CA GLY A 40 -16.43 -3.24 18.28
C GLY A 40 -15.24 -2.32 17.96
N HIS A 41 -14.01 -2.68 18.36
CA HIS A 41 -12.81 -1.90 18.02
C HIS A 41 -12.36 -2.17 16.58
N VAL A 42 -11.82 -1.13 15.93
CA VAL A 42 -11.22 -1.21 14.59
C VAL A 42 -10.04 -2.19 14.59
N LEU A 43 -10.03 -3.12 13.63
CA LEU A 43 -8.92 -4.06 13.46
C LEU A 43 -7.81 -3.52 12.55
N CYS A 44 -8.17 -2.75 11.52
CA CYS A 44 -7.24 -2.26 10.50
C CYS A 44 -7.40 -0.76 10.22
N GLU A 45 -6.28 -0.07 10.07
CA GLU A 45 -6.19 1.28 9.51
C GLU A 45 -5.59 1.15 8.10
N VAL A 46 -6.36 1.44 7.06
CA VAL A 46 -5.95 1.18 5.67
C VAL A 46 -5.54 2.47 4.98
N THR A 47 -4.35 2.46 4.38
CA THR A 47 -3.94 3.48 3.39
C THR A 47 -3.90 2.82 2.02
N ALA A 48 -4.68 3.33 1.08
CA ALA A 48 -4.74 2.85 -0.29
C ALA A 48 -4.17 3.92 -1.23
N ARG A 49 -3.16 3.59 -2.02
CA ARG A 49 -2.54 4.52 -2.97
C ARG A 49 -2.03 3.88 -4.25
N ASP A 50 -1.91 4.69 -5.28
CA ASP A 50 -1.16 4.35 -6.49
C ASP A 50 0.34 4.65 -6.32
N ARG A 51 1.15 4.19 -7.27
CA ARG A 51 2.58 4.54 -7.33
C ARG A 51 2.76 6.03 -7.54
N GLU A 52 3.61 6.64 -6.72
CA GLU A 52 4.02 8.04 -6.87
C GLU A 52 5.53 8.11 -6.74
N THR A 53 6.19 8.70 -7.73
CA THR A 53 7.66 8.73 -7.76
C THR A 53 8.25 9.97 -7.10
N ASN A 54 9.42 9.83 -6.51
CA ASN A 54 10.26 10.94 -6.05
C ASN A 54 11.10 11.51 -7.21
N ALA A 55 12.03 12.43 -6.93
CA ALA A 55 12.90 13.04 -7.95
C ALA A 55 13.86 12.04 -8.60
N ASP A 56 14.18 10.93 -7.92
CA ASP A 56 15.08 9.88 -8.37
C ASP A 56 14.35 8.77 -9.14
N GLY A 57 13.01 8.85 -9.26
CA GLY A 57 12.17 7.87 -9.94
C GLY A 57 11.70 6.70 -9.06
N ASP A 58 12.09 6.65 -7.79
CA ASP A 58 11.65 5.63 -6.83
C ASP A 58 10.25 5.94 -6.30
N ASP A 59 9.49 4.93 -5.89
CA ASP A 59 8.25 5.18 -5.17
C ASP A 59 8.51 5.87 -3.82
N ARG A 60 7.76 6.95 -3.56
CA ARG A 60 7.93 7.82 -2.39
C ARG A 60 7.73 7.12 -1.05
N VAL A 61 7.09 5.96 -1.01
CA VAL A 61 6.85 5.18 0.21
C VAL A 61 7.66 3.88 0.18
N LEU A 62 7.59 3.09 -0.90
CA LEU A 62 8.23 1.76 -0.93
C LEU A 62 9.75 1.81 -0.75
N SER A 63 10.43 2.77 -1.37
CA SER A 63 11.90 2.96 -1.24
C SER A 63 12.39 3.14 0.20
N ARG A 64 11.50 3.53 1.11
CA ARG A 64 11.77 3.76 2.53
C ARG A 64 10.75 3.10 3.45
N LEU A 65 10.10 2.03 2.99
CA LEU A 65 8.97 1.39 3.68
C LEU A 65 9.36 0.98 5.11
N ASP A 66 10.58 0.51 5.29
CA ASP A 66 11.20 0.13 6.57
C ASP A 66 11.27 1.28 7.59
N ALA A 67 11.28 2.53 7.12
CA ALA A 67 11.26 3.72 7.97
C ALA A 67 9.85 4.31 8.16
N THR A 68 8.81 3.67 7.61
CA THR A 68 7.42 4.13 7.74
C THR A 68 6.75 3.56 8.99
N ARG A 69 5.46 3.85 9.10
CA ARG A 69 4.60 3.40 10.18
C ARG A 69 3.71 2.24 9.75
N PHE A 70 3.84 1.68 8.56
CA PHE A 70 3.00 0.53 8.21
C PHE A 70 3.40 -0.70 9.01
N ASP A 71 2.44 -1.57 9.26
CA ASP A 71 2.64 -2.86 9.91
C ASP A 71 2.52 -4.00 8.87
N GLU A 72 1.91 -3.74 7.71
CA GLU A 72 1.73 -4.71 6.63
C GLU A 72 1.67 -4.01 5.25
N LEU A 73 2.25 -4.63 4.22
CA LEU A 73 2.19 -4.21 2.82
C LEU A 73 1.43 -5.24 1.98
N TRP A 74 0.42 -4.79 1.25
CA TRP A 74 -0.23 -5.57 0.19
C TRP A 74 0.03 -4.86 -1.13
N LEU A 75 0.93 -5.44 -1.92
CA LEU A 75 1.38 -4.88 -3.19
C LEU A 75 0.67 -5.56 -4.36
N PHE A 76 -0.01 -4.77 -5.19
CA PHE A 76 -0.67 -5.21 -6.41
C PHE A 76 0.23 -4.89 -7.61
N ALA A 77 1.00 -5.90 -8.04
CA ALA A 77 1.87 -5.83 -9.21
C ALA A 77 1.06 -5.93 -10.51
N VAL A 78 0.39 -4.83 -10.87
CA VAL A 78 -0.52 -4.74 -12.02
C VAL A 78 0.12 -4.05 -13.24
N ASP A 79 1.35 -3.58 -13.09
CA ASP A 79 2.14 -3.06 -14.19
C ASP A 79 2.63 -4.19 -15.12
N THR A 80 3.05 -3.81 -16.33
CA THR A 80 3.58 -4.74 -17.33
C THR A 80 5.10 -4.70 -17.46
N GLY A 81 5.83 -4.06 -16.53
CA GLY A 81 7.26 -3.77 -16.68
C GLY A 81 7.98 -3.38 -15.39
N ASP A 82 8.58 -2.18 -15.37
CA ASP A 82 9.48 -1.70 -14.30
C ASP A 82 8.71 -1.01 -13.15
N GLY A 83 7.68 -1.69 -12.64
CA GLY A 83 6.77 -1.25 -11.58
C GLY A 83 7.41 -0.99 -10.21
N LEU A 84 8.67 -1.40 -10.05
CA LEU A 84 9.48 -1.17 -8.86
C LEU A 84 10.92 -0.85 -9.27
N THR A 85 11.53 0.13 -8.61
CA THR A 85 12.97 0.34 -8.72
C THR A 85 13.74 -0.59 -7.79
N VAL A 86 15.07 -0.64 -7.94
CA VAL A 86 15.94 -1.35 -6.99
C VAL A 86 15.79 -0.79 -5.58
N SER A 87 15.65 0.54 -5.45
CA SER A 87 15.44 1.23 -4.17
C SER A 87 14.12 0.79 -3.52
N ASP A 88 13.04 0.71 -4.31
CA ASP A 88 11.73 0.21 -3.86
C ASP A 88 11.85 -1.22 -3.30
N CYS A 89 12.50 -2.12 -4.04
CA CYS A 89 12.73 -3.50 -3.61
C CYS A 89 13.57 -3.58 -2.33
N GLN A 90 14.60 -2.75 -2.19
CA GLN A 90 15.44 -2.70 -1.01
C GLN A 90 14.68 -2.20 0.22
N GLY A 91 13.84 -1.17 0.07
CA GLY A 91 12.97 -0.68 1.14
C GLY A 91 11.97 -1.73 1.62
N ILE A 92 11.37 -2.48 0.68
CA ILE A 92 10.48 -3.60 1.01
C ILE A 92 11.24 -4.76 1.68
N THR A 93 12.46 -5.05 1.27
CA THR A 93 13.25 -6.16 1.85
C THR A 93 13.70 -5.88 3.30
N ARG A 94 13.87 -4.60 3.66
CA ARG A 94 14.22 -4.19 5.03
C ARG A 94 13.02 -4.10 5.97
N PHE A 95 11.82 -3.98 5.41
CA PHE A 95 10.55 -3.92 6.13
C PHE A 95 10.17 -5.30 6.69
#